data_AF-A0A8D8D5J7-F1
#
_entry.id   AF-A0A8D8D5J7-F1
#
_cell.length_a   1.000
_cell.length_b   1.000
_cell.length_c   1.000
_cell.angle_alpha   90.00
_cell.angle_beta   90.00
_cell.angle_gamma   90.00
#
_symmetry.space_group_name_H-M   'P 1'
#
loop_
_entity.id
_entity.type
_entity.pdbx_description
1 polymer ?
#
loop_
_entity_poly.entity_id
_entity_poly.type
_entity_poly.pdbx_seq_one_letter_code
_entity_poly.pdbx_strand_id
1 'polypeptide(L)'
;MDDNNSLIYGLEFQARALASRQAESNDVRFFLATQSLKPNNQLHVVDLDEDSSTLQAKIFSHPLGEVWKLTASPHDGNVLASCFSTLGSQGVMQTALLRLPDELT
;
A
#
# COMPACT_ATOMS: atom_id res chain seq x y z
N MET A 1 -31.29 12.97 7.43
CA MET A 1 -30.54 11.76 7.76
C MET A 1 -29.32 11.84 6.88
N ASP A 2 -28.17 12.12 7.44
CA ASP A 2 -26.93 12.14 6.67
C ASP A 2 -26.67 10.70 6.28
N ASP A 3 -26.93 10.37 5.01
CA ASP A 3 -26.57 9.08 4.44
C ASP A 3 -25.06 8.97 4.55
N ASN A 4 -24.60 8.30 5.60
CA ASN A 4 -23.19 8.09 5.90
C ASN A 4 -22.62 7.18 4.80
N ASN A 5 -22.23 7.80 3.69
CA ASN A 5 -21.81 7.13 2.47
C ASN A 5 -20.54 6.34 2.79
N SER A 6 -20.71 5.04 3.03
CA SER A 6 -19.61 4.17 3.41
C SER A 6 -18.75 3.93 2.17
N LEU A 7 -17.50 4.40 2.22
CA LEU A 7 -16.55 4.19 1.13
C LEU A 7 -15.95 2.78 1.24
N ILE A 8 -16.12 2.00 0.17
CA ILE A 8 -15.65 0.61 0.10
C ILE A 8 -14.65 0.51 -1.05
N TYR A 9 -13.44 0.06 -0.72
CA TYR A 9 -12.43 -0.32 -1.70
C TYR A 9 -12.20 -1.83 -1.66
N GLY A 10 -12.50 -2.50 -2.78
CA GLY A 10 -12.30 -3.94 -2.94
C GLY A 10 -10.90 -4.27 -3.46
N LEU A 11 -10.36 -5.42 -3.05
CA LEU A 11 -9.09 -5.95 -3.52
C LEU A 11 -9.32 -7.25 -4.30
N GLU A 12 -8.58 -7.43 -5.39
CA GLU A 12 -8.59 -8.67 -6.17
C GLU A 12 -7.92 -9.83 -5.42
N PHE A 13 -6.85 -9.52 -4.68
CA PHE A 13 -6.08 -10.48 -3.89
C PHE A 13 -6.27 -10.23 -2.39
N GLN A 14 -5.95 -11.25 -1.58
CA GLN A 14 -6.05 -11.13 -0.12
C GLN A 14 -5.17 -9.98 0.39
N ALA A 15 -5.76 -9.09 1.19
CA ALA A 15 -5.01 -8.02 1.86
C ALA A 15 -4.06 -8.61 2.92
N ARG A 16 -2.92 -7.96 3.11
CA ARG A 16 -1.91 -8.43 4.07
C ARG A 16 -1.34 -7.37 4.97
N ALA A 17 -1.00 -6.21 4.40
CA ALA A 17 -0.50 -5.08 5.18
C ALA A 17 -1.20 -3.80 4.73
N LEU A 18 -1.47 -2.91 5.69
CA LEU A 18 -2.06 -1.60 5.49
C LEU A 18 -1.18 -0.59 6.24
N ALA A 19 -0.87 0.53 5.60
CA ALA A 19 -0.21 1.67 6.23
C ALA A 19 -0.85 2.97 5.74
N SER A 20 -1.00 3.95 6.63
CA SER A 20 -1.32 5.32 6.21
C SER A 20 -0.04 6.07 5.85
N ARG A 21 -0.18 7.07 4.99
CA ARG A 21 0.86 8.10 4.79
C ARG A 21 1.20 8.76 6.13
N GLN A 22 2.49 9.02 6.34
CA GLN A 22 3.01 9.64 7.56
C GLN A 22 3.60 11.03 7.30
N ALA A 23 4.16 11.24 6.10
CA ALA A 23 4.64 12.56 5.69
C ALA A 23 3.50 13.58 5.64
N GLU A 24 3.77 14.77 6.17
CA GLU A 24 2.83 15.89 6.21
C GLU A 24 2.26 16.17 4.81
N SER A 25 0.93 16.27 4.76
CA SER A 25 0.15 16.32 3.52
C SER A 25 -1.27 16.76 3.86
N ASN A 26 -1.91 17.49 2.95
CA ASN A 26 -3.35 17.76 3.04
C ASN A 26 -4.18 16.57 2.52
N ASP A 27 -3.57 15.68 1.73
CA ASP A 27 -4.27 14.52 1.19
C ASP A 27 -4.21 13.31 2.13
N VAL A 28 -5.32 12.56 2.19
CA VAL A 28 -5.42 11.27 2.89
C VAL A 28 -5.04 10.14 1.93
N ARG A 29 -3.92 9.47 2.21
CA ARG A 29 -3.39 8.34 1.41
C ARG A 29 -3.15 7.08 2.25
N PHE A 30 -3.54 5.94 1.69
CA PHE A 30 -3.30 4.61 2.24
C PHE A 30 -2.46 3.76 1.28
N PHE A 31 -1.66 2.86 1.85
CA PHE A 31 -0.85 1.87 1.16
C PHE A 31 -1.30 0.48 1.58
N LEU A 32 -1.70 -0.36 0.62
CA LEU A 32 -2.10 -1.73 0.88
C LEU A 32 -1.21 -2.69 0.11
N ALA A 33 -0.65 -3.69 0.79
CA ALA A 33 -0.01 -4.82 0.14
C ALA A 33 -0.93 -6.03 0.13
N THR A 34 -0.95 -6.73 -1.00
CA THR A 34 -1.64 -8.02 -1.12
C THR A 34 -0.72 -9.19 -0.79
N GLN A 35 -1.33 -10.35 -0.59
CA GLN A 35 -0.65 -11.62 -0.36
C GLN A 35 -1.09 -12.69 -1.36
N SER A 36 -0.09 -13.34 -1.93
CA SER A 36 -0.20 -14.39 -2.93
C SER A 36 1.01 -15.31 -2.81
N LEU A 37 0.78 -16.60 -3.09
CA LEU A 37 1.83 -17.61 -3.22
C LEU A 37 2.57 -17.53 -4.57
N LYS A 38 2.02 -16.77 -5.53
CA LYS A 38 2.64 -16.48 -6.82
C LYS A 38 3.35 -15.11 -6.74
N PRO A 39 4.36 -14.83 -7.59
CA PRO A 39 5.06 -13.55 -7.61
C PRO A 39 4.23 -12.44 -8.29
N ASN A 40 3.01 -12.24 -7.82
CA ASN A 40 2.04 -11.27 -8.34
C ASN A 40 1.40 -10.43 -7.21
N ASN A 41 2.10 -10.29 -6.08
CA ASN A 41 1.69 -9.35 -5.05
C ASN A 41 1.67 -7.93 -5.62
N GLN A 42 0.80 -7.11 -5.05
CA GLN A 42 0.50 -5.76 -5.49
C GLN A 42 0.64 -4.80 -4.32
N LEU A 43 1.09 -3.59 -4.62
CA LEU A 43 1.00 -2.43 -3.74
C LEU A 43 -0.05 -1.49 -4.31
N HIS A 44 -1.14 -1.31 -3.57
CA HIS A 44 -2.18 -0.35 -3.88
C HIS A 44 -1.88 0.95 -3.14
N VAL A 45 -1.88 2.06 -3.88
CA VAL A 45 -1.86 3.41 -3.35
C VAL A 45 -3.27 3.95 -3.51
N VAL A 46 -3.95 4.20 -2.40
CA VAL A 46 -5.35 4.62 -2.38
C VAL A 46 -5.44 6.01 -1.78
N ASP A 47 -5.93 6.95 -2.57
CA ASP A 47 -6.18 8.33 -2.21
C ASP A 47 -7.67 8.54 -1.94
N LEU A 48 -7.97 9.19 -0.81
CA LEU A 48 -9.30 9.68 -0.50
C LEU A 48 -9.39 11.13 -0.95
N ASP A 49 -10.29 11.38 -1.88
CA ASP A 49 -10.76 12.74 -2.17
C ASP A 49 -11.85 13.09 -1.17
N GLU A 50 -11.51 13.93 -0.20
CA GLU A 50 -12.41 14.33 0.88
C GLU A 50 -13.57 15.21 0.37
N ASP A 51 -13.37 15.99 -0.70
CA ASP A 51 -14.38 16.87 -1.26
C ASP A 51 -15.46 16.08 -2.01
N SER A 52 -15.04 15.12 -2.84
CA SER A 52 -15.97 14.28 -3.60
C SER A 52 -16.42 13.03 -2.84
N SER A 53 -15.79 12.72 -1.69
CA SER A 53 -15.96 11.45 -0.99
C SER A 53 -15.78 10.25 -1.93
N THR A 54 -14.68 10.24 -2.70
CA THR A 54 -14.35 9.13 -3.60
C THR A 54 -12.96 8.56 -3.30
N LEU A 55 -12.77 7.28 -3.62
CA LEU A 55 -11.48 6.60 -3.51
C LEU A 55 -10.87 6.43 -4.90
N GLN A 56 -9.65 6.92 -5.09
CA GLN A 56 -8.86 6.71 -6.29
C GLN A 56 -7.70 5.77 -5.96
N ALA A 57 -7.43 4.78 -6.81
CA ALA A 57 -6.40 3.79 -6.54
C ALA A 57 -5.44 3.61 -7.71
N LYS A 58 -4.15 3.51 -7.40
CA LYS A 58 -3.08 3.14 -8.33
C LYS A 58 -2.43 1.85 -7.85
N ILE A 59 -2.17 0.92 -8.77
CA ILE A 59 -1.68 -0.43 -8.45
C ILE A 59 -0.28 -0.62 -9.02
N PHE A 60 0.64 -1.04 -8.16
CA PHE A 60 2.04 -1.34 -8.51
C PHE A 60 2.33 -2.81 -8.25
N SER A 61 3.27 -3.38 -9.01
CA SER A 61 3.79 -4.72 -8.72
C SER A 61 4.66 -4.69 -7.46
N HIS A 62 4.50 -5.70 -6.61
CA HIS A 62 5.38 -5.98 -5.48
C HIS A 62 5.97 -7.40 -5.61
N PRO A 63 7.06 -7.58 -6.37
CA PRO A 63 7.56 -8.92 -6.72
C PRO A 63 8.50 -9.54 -5.68
N LEU A 64 8.66 -8.93 -4.50
CA LEU A 64 9.76 -9.24 -3.58
C LEU A 64 9.51 -10.47 -2.69
N GLY A 65 8.25 -10.84 -2.46
CA GLY A 65 7.87 -11.97 -1.62
C GLY A 65 6.55 -11.76 -0.89
N GLU A 66 6.31 -12.56 0.14
CA GLU A 66 5.16 -12.41 1.04
C GLU A 66 5.36 -11.18 1.91
N VAL A 67 4.47 -10.20 1.81
CA VAL A 67 4.57 -8.96 2.58
C VAL A 67 4.14 -9.22 4.02
N TRP A 68 4.88 -8.68 4.98
CA TRP A 68 4.55 -8.75 6.40
C TRP A 68 4.24 -7.39 7.00
N LYS A 69 4.87 -6.34 6.49
CA LYS A 69 4.65 -4.98 6.97
C LYS A 69 4.95 -3.96 5.89
N LEU A 70 4.14 -2.90 5.85
CA LEU A 70 4.46 -1.65 5.17
C LEU A 70 4.66 -0.56 6.23
N THR A 71 5.55 0.38 5.97
CA THR A 71 5.73 1.56 6.82
C THR A 71 6.08 2.74 5.91
N ALA A 72 5.21 3.74 5.86
CA ALA A 72 5.47 4.95 5.10
C ALA A 72 6.54 5.80 5.79
N SER A 73 7.35 6.49 5.00
CA SER A 73 8.31 7.46 5.53
C SER A 73 7.57 8.69 6.09
N PRO A 74 7.97 9.19 7.27
CA PRO A 74 7.46 10.45 7.81
C PRO A 74 8.08 11.68 7.14
N HIS A 75 9.14 11.51 6.33
CA HIS A 75 9.89 12.61 5.72
C HIS A 75 9.68 12.73 4.20
N ASP A 76 9.25 11.65 3.54
CA ASP A 76 9.07 11.60 2.08
C ASP A 76 7.80 10.79 1.77
N GLY A 77 6.75 11.46 1.29
CA GLY A 77 5.45 10.83 1.00
C GLY A 77 5.48 9.78 -0.12
N ASN A 78 6.56 9.73 -0.90
CA ASN A 78 6.77 8.78 -1.98
C ASN A 78 7.63 7.59 -1.57
N VAL A 79 8.10 7.51 -0.32
CA VAL A 79 8.94 6.42 0.17
C VAL A 79 8.23 5.58 1.22
N LEU A 80 8.34 4.26 1.07
CA LEU A 80 7.86 3.30 2.06
C LEU A 80 8.83 2.14 2.23
N ALA A 81 8.96 1.64 3.46
CA ALA A 81 9.63 0.39 3.75
C ALA A 81 8.65 -0.77 3.63
N SER A 82 9.09 -1.86 3.00
CA SER A 82 8.37 -3.12 2.97
C SER A 82 9.22 -4.22 3.60
N CYS A 83 8.69 -4.87 4.63
CA CYS A 83 9.26 -6.09 5.18
C CYS A 83 8.55 -7.28 4.56
N PHE A 84 9.32 -8.22 3.99
CA PHE A 84 8.80 -9.37 3.27
C PHE A 84 9.62 -10.63 3.55
N SER A 85 9.03 -11.79 3.32
CA SER A 85 9.72 -13.08 3.33
C SER A 85 9.77 -13.66 1.93
N THR A 86 10.94 -14.13 1.52
CA THR A 86 11.09 -14.88 0.27
C THR A 86 10.78 -16.35 0.49
N LEU A 87 10.08 -16.99 -0.45
CA LEU A 87 9.90 -18.45 -0.43
C LEU A 87 11.27 -19.13 -0.62
N GLY A 88 11.69 -19.88 0.40
CA GLY A 88 12.88 -20.71 0.43
C GLY A 88 12.75 -21.77 1.52
N SER A 89 13.69 -22.73 1.60
CA SER A 89 13.65 -23.82 2.60
C SER A 89 13.80 -23.34 4.04
N GLN A 90 14.35 -22.14 4.23
CA GLN A 90 14.42 -21.40 5.48
C GLN A 90 13.78 -20.04 5.17
N GLY A 91 12.69 -19.66 5.85
CA GLY A 91 12.03 -18.37 5.61
C GLY A 91 12.95 -17.22 6.01
N VAL A 92 13.58 -16.55 5.02
CA VAL A 92 14.43 -15.39 5.27
C VAL A 92 13.57 -14.13 5.24
N MET A 93 13.66 -13.33 6.30
CA MET A 93 13.04 -12.01 6.38
C MET A 93 13.98 -10.96 5.79
N GLN A 94 13.45 -10.11 4.92
CA GLN A 94 14.17 -9.02 4.28
C GLN A 94 13.35 -7.73 4.35
N THR A 95 14.03 -6.61 4.06
CA THR A 95 13.41 -5.29 3.98
C THR A 95 13.91 -4.55 2.75
N ALA A 96 13.01 -3.87 2.06
CA ALA A 96 13.34 -2.97 0.95
C ALA A 96 12.71 -1.60 1.17
N LEU A 97 13.40 -0.56 0.71
CA LEU A 97 12.81 0.77 0.53
C LEU A 97 12.25 0.84 -0.89
N LEU A 98 10.96 1.12 -0.98
CA LEU A 98 10.25 1.34 -2.22
C LEU A 98 10.06 2.85 -2.40
N ARG A 99 10.19 3.31 -3.64
CA ARG A 99 9.90 4.69 -4.05
C ARG A 99 8.80 4.66 -5.11
N LEU A 100 7.74 5.42 -4.88
CA LEU A 100 6.70 5.66 -5.87
C LEU A 100 7.25 6.56 -7.00
N PRO A 101 6.83 6.36 -8.25
CA PRO A 101 7.16 7.28 -9.34
C PRO A 101 6.71 8.72 -9.06
N ASP A 102 7.49 9.70 -9.51
CA ASP A 102 7.22 11.14 -9.28
C ASP A 102 5.94 11.62 -9.98
N GLU A 103 5.45 10.90 -11.00
CA GLU A 103 4.19 11.19 -11.70
C GLU A 103 2.94 10.88 -10.87
N LEU A 104 3.09 10.40 -9.62
CA LEU A 104 1.98 10.19 -8.69
C LEU A 104 1.64 11.39 -7.82
N THR A 105 2.51 12.39 -7.78
CA THR A 105 2.38 13.62 -6.97
C THR A 105 1.72 14.75 -7.72
#